data_AF-A0A6M1MJ16-F1
#
_entry.id   AF-A0A6M1MJ16-F1
#
_cell.length_a   1.000
_cell.length_b   1.000
_cell.length_c   1.000
_cell.angle_alpha   90.00
_cell.angle_beta   90.00
_cell.angle_gamma   90.00
#
_symmetry.space_group_name_H-M   'P 1'
#
loop_
_entity.id
_entity.type
_entity.pdbx_description
1 polymer ?
#
loop_
_entity_poly.entity_id
_entity_poly.type
_entity_poly.pdbx_seq_one_letter_code
_entity_poly.pdbx_strand_id
1 'polypeptide(L)'
;MERITIAAVLALAAGAAGAEGPRLASQVPGLAVLPLTDLPAAPGTKEERQYCSHLFADPQNAAGRAVRDKGWEVTGEVPLGPWTAVSFVGGWLPSTSGTCDLTEGNIGLFSGAQLVGLVYSADPEDQLIGHATAFGPSGLRIFDGSVLPGPVADLRLIGTDVAVTPPAPEEPVCGSATVPYLHGLPIDMARGLLAEYGWQPVPQPAAVSGLAQAIAAAGVTEVEDCAGTGFGFCSYVYRGPAGGLSVVTAGEPSDDYGLPAVVGHSVQCGGQLPAGNGLDLPSAAE
;
A
#
# COMPACT_ATOMS: atom_id res chain seq x y z
N MET A 1 -70.66 39.31 3.53
CA MET A 1 -69.34 39.40 2.87
C MET A 1 -68.33 38.77 3.81
N GLU A 2 -68.16 37.47 3.73
CA GLU A 2 -67.14 36.71 4.48
C GLU A 2 -65.83 36.74 3.70
N ARG A 3 -64.73 37.16 4.36
CA ARG A 3 -63.38 37.12 3.80
C ARG A 3 -62.67 35.90 4.34
N ILE A 4 -62.52 34.88 3.48
CA ILE A 4 -61.65 33.72 3.73
C ILE A 4 -60.21 34.16 3.48
N THR A 5 -59.36 34.00 4.50
CA THR A 5 -57.92 34.29 4.40
C THR A 5 -57.20 32.96 4.18
N ILE A 6 -56.64 32.75 2.98
CA ILE A 6 -55.84 31.56 2.66
C ILE A 6 -54.38 31.87 3.01
N ALA A 7 -53.85 31.18 4.02
CA ALA A 7 -52.43 31.20 4.34
C ALA A 7 -51.71 30.15 3.47
N ALA A 8 -50.84 30.61 2.58
CA ALA A 8 -49.97 29.75 1.78
C ALA A 8 -48.75 29.35 2.61
N VAL A 9 -48.64 28.06 2.94
CA VAL A 9 -47.43 27.48 3.53
C VAL A 9 -46.46 27.17 2.39
N LEU A 10 -45.39 27.96 2.26
CA LEU A 10 -44.26 27.60 1.40
C LEU A 10 -43.48 26.47 2.08
N ALA A 11 -43.63 25.25 1.57
CA ALA A 11 -42.70 24.16 1.86
C ALA A 11 -41.43 24.40 1.04
N LEU A 12 -40.35 24.83 1.71
CA LEU A 12 -39.00 24.76 1.16
C LEU A 12 -38.60 23.28 1.07
N ALA A 13 -38.68 22.72 -0.13
CA ALA A 13 -38.00 21.48 -0.44
C ALA A 13 -36.49 21.75 -0.42
N ALA A 14 -35.85 21.47 0.71
CA ALA A 14 -34.40 21.32 0.75
C ALA A 14 -34.07 20.07 -0.07
N GLY A 15 -33.72 20.27 -1.34
CA GLY A 15 -33.12 19.22 -2.14
C GLY A 15 -31.86 18.74 -1.42
N ALA A 16 -31.81 17.46 -1.10
CA ALA A 16 -30.55 16.84 -0.72
C ALA A 16 -29.61 17.00 -1.91
N ALA A 17 -28.65 17.92 -1.81
CA ALA A 17 -27.51 17.95 -2.70
C ALA A 17 -26.78 16.62 -2.46
N GLY A 18 -27.06 15.62 -3.30
CA GLY A 18 -26.22 14.44 -3.36
C GLY A 18 -24.82 14.93 -3.67
N ALA A 19 -23.87 14.68 -2.77
CA ALA A 19 -22.48 15.02 -3.01
C ALA A 19 -22.08 14.39 -4.35
N GLU A 20 -21.79 15.23 -5.34
CA GLU A 20 -21.28 14.77 -6.62
C GLU A 20 -19.97 14.03 -6.33
N GLY A 21 -19.85 12.79 -6.82
CA GLY A 21 -18.65 11.98 -6.61
C GLY A 21 -17.41 12.64 -7.24
N PRO A 22 -16.21 12.22 -6.86
CA PRO A 22 -14.98 12.75 -7.46
C PRO A 22 -14.98 12.51 -8.97
N ARG A 23 -14.36 13.39 -9.76
CA ARG A 23 -13.95 12.99 -11.11
C ARG A 23 -12.80 12.02 -10.98
N LEU A 24 -12.80 11.02 -11.86
CA LEU A 24 -11.90 9.89 -11.80
C LEU A 24 -11.13 9.76 -13.11
N ALA A 25 -9.83 9.58 -13.02
CA ALA A 25 -8.96 9.34 -14.16
C ALA A 25 -7.84 8.36 -13.80
N SER A 26 -7.44 7.52 -14.75
CA SER A 26 -6.27 6.65 -14.62
C SER A 26 -5.28 6.92 -15.75
N GLN A 27 -4.00 6.95 -15.39
CA GLN A 27 -2.86 7.05 -16.31
C GLN A 27 -2.02 5.77 -16.32
N VAL A 28 -2.43 4.74 -15.56
CA VAL A 28 -1.68 3.50 -15.40
C VAL A 28 -2.34 2.42 -16.27
N PRO A 29 -1.63 1.87 -17.28
CA PRO A 29 -2.12 0.74 -18.05
C PRO A 29 -2.50 -0.43 -17.13
N GLY A 30 -3.58 -1.14 -17.45
CA GLY A 30 -4.08 -2.25 -16.63
C GLY A 30 -4.95 -1.81 -15.44
N LEU A 31 -4.87 -0.55 -14.98
CA LEU A 31 -5.75 -0.03 -13.92
C LEU A 31 -6.82 0.89 -14.49
N ALA A 32 -8.07 0.48 -14.31
CA ALA A 32 -9.25 1.28 -14.67
C ALA A 32 -9.87 1.94 -13.44
N VAL A 33 -10.56 3.05 -13.68
CA VAL A 33 -11.31 3.76 -12.63
C VAL A 33 -12.64 4.23 -13.18
N LEU A 34 -13.72 4.02 -12.41
CA LEU A 34 -15.06 4.45 -12.80
C LEU A 34 -15.90 4.88 -11.60
N PRO A 35 -16.88 5.80 -11.80
CA PRO A 35 -17.89 6.09 -10.79
C PRO A 35 -18.79 4.86 -10.58
N LEU A 36 -18.90 4.40 -9.34
CA LEU A 36 -19.76 3.28 -8.96
C LEU A 36 -20.41 3.59 -7.63
N THR A 37 -21.70 3.29 -7.50
CA THR A 37 -22.47 3.53 -6.26
C THR A 37 -22.94 2.26 -5.57
N ASP A 38 -22.97 1.13 -6.28
CA ASP A 38 -23.31 -0.17 -5.71
C ASP A 38 -22.18 -1.15 -5.97
N LEU A 39 -21.56 -1.63 -4.89
CA LEU A 39 -20.52 -2.65 -4.95
C LEU A 39 -21.21 -4.01 -5.21
N PRO A 40 -20.88 -4.73 -6.30
CA PRO A 40 -21.34 -6.10 -6.49
C PRO A 40 -20.90 -7.01 -5.34
N ALA A 41 -21.61 -8.12 -5.16
CA ALA A 41 -21.17 -9.16 -4.24
C ALA A 41 -19.83 -9.75 -4.69
N ALA A 42 -18.99 -10.17 -3.73
CA ALA A 42 -17.72 -10.81 -4.04
C ALA A 42 -17.91 -12.09 -4.87
N PRO A 43 -17.01 -12.36 -5.83
CA PRO A 43 -17.07 -13.53 -6.69
C PRO A 43 -16.67 -14.81 -5.94
N GLY A 44 -17.62 -15.50 -5.32
CA GLY A 44 -17.45 -16.92 -4.98
C GLY A 44 -16.63 -17.24 -3.73
N THR A 45 -16.22 -18.51 -3.60
CA THR A 45 -16.07 -19.20 -2.31
C THR A 45 -14.79 -18.87 -1.54
N LYS A 46 -14.98 -18.57 -0.26
CA LYS A 46 -13.93 -18.20 0.71
C LYS A 46 -13.16 -19.41 1.27
N GLU A 47 -12.94 -20.44 0.45
CA GLU A 47 -12.12 -21.56 0.87
C GLU A 47 -10.71 -21.05 1.26
N GLU A 48 -10.11 -21.66 2.27
CA GLU A 48 -8.74 -21.33 2.70
C GLU A 48 -8.51 -19.93 3.29
N ARG A 49 -9.57 -19.15 3.55
CA ARG A 49 -9.51 -17.85 4.24
C ARG A 49 -8.61 -17.87 5.47
N GLN A 50 -8.68 -18.95 6.27
CA GLN A 50 -7.94 -19.05 7.51
C GLN A 50 -6.42 -18.95 7.29
N TYR A 51 -5.91 -19.48 6.17
CA TYR A 51 -4.48 -19.46 5.85
C TYR A 51 -3.98 -18.03 5.59
N CYS A 52 -4.71 -17.29 4.76
CA CYS A 52 -4.36 -15.92 4.38
C CYS A 52 -4.93 -14.84 5.32
N SER A 53 -5.56 -15.24 6.44
CA SER A 53 -6.31 -14.32 7.31
C SER A 53 -5.47 -13.19 7.91
N HIS A 54 -4.16 -13.41 8.04
CA HIS A 54 -3.20 -12.41 8.53
C HIS A 54 -2.97 -11.24 7.57
N LEU A 55 -3.38 -11.35 6.30
CA LEU A 55 -3.32 -10.29 5.29
C LEU A 55 -4.58 -9.42 5.26
N PHE A 56 -5.62 -9.78 6.01
CA PHE A 56 -6.88 -9.06 6.03
C PHE A 56 -6.97 -8.13 7.25
N ALA A 57 -7.49 -6.93 7.02
CA ALA A 57 -7.76 -5.95 8.04
C ALA A 57 -9.18 -6.11 8.57
N ASP A 58 -9.35 -6.01 9.89
CA ASP A 58 -10.66 -5.83 10.48
C ASP A 58 -11.20 -4.43 10.12
N PRO A 59 -12.39 -4.31 9.50
CA PRO A 59 -12.95 -3.01 9.15
C PRO A 59 -13.20 -2.11 10.36
N GLN A 60 -12.53 -0.95 10.39
CA GLN A 60 -12.65 0.00 11.50
C GLN A 60 -13.76 1.02 11.25
N ASN A 61 -14.06 1.31 9.98
CA ASN A 61 -15.01 2.35 9.61
C ASN A 61 -16.22 1.84 8.80
N ALA A 62 -17.14 2.74 8.48
CA ALA A 62 -18.39 2.39 7.82
C ALA A 62 -18.19 1.92 6.36
N ALA A 63 -17.14 2.41 5.69
CA ALA A 63 -16.78 2.02 4.33
C ALA A 63 -16.31 0.55 4.29
N GLY A 64 -15.33 0.18 5.13
CA GLY A 64 -14.86 -1.20 5.16
C GLY A 64 -15.92 -2.19 5.62
N ARG A 65 -16.83 -1.78 6.53
CA ARG A 65 -18.00 -2.60 6.88
C ARG A 65 -18.92 -2.81 5.68
N ALA A 66 -19.20 -1.76 4.89
CA ALA A 66 -20.00 -1.88 3.68
C ALA A 66 -19.35 -2.82 2.63
N VAL A 67 -18.02 -2.80 2.50
CA VAL A 67 -17.25 -3.74 1.67
C VAL A 67 -17.40 -5.17 2.17
N ARG A 68 -17.19 -5.40 3.47
CA ARG A 68 -17.31 -6.72 4.09
C ARG A 68 -18.72 -7.30 4.00
N ASP A 69 -19.74 -6.46 4.14
CA ASP A 69 -21.15 -6.86 4.04
C ASP A 69 -21.52 -7.35 2.64
N LYS A 70 -20.75 -6.97 1.61
CA LYS A 70 -20.84 -7.48 0.24
C LYS A 70 -20.01 -8.75 0.01
N GLY A 71 -19.35 -9.26 1.05
CA GLY A 71 -18.60 -10.51 1.01
C GLY A 71 -17.11 -10.37 0.68
N TRP A 72 -16.61 -9.16 0.44
CA TRP A 72 -15.19 -8.93 0.15
C TRP A 72 -14.33 -8.96 1.43
N GLU A 73 -13.04 -9.28 1.31
CA GLU A 73 -12.09 -9.16 2.41
C GLU A 73 -11.32 -7.84 2.30
N VAL A 74 -11.34 -7.04 3.37
CA VAL A 74 -10.67 -5.74 3.42
C VAL A 74 -9.18 -5.96 3.67
N THR A 75 -8.32 -5.28 2.92
CA THR A 75 -6.86 -5.32 3.09
C THR A 75 -6.29 -3.99 3.59
N GLY A 76 -7.08 -2.91 3.57
CA GLY A 76 -6.64 -1.62 4.07
C GLY A 76 -7.75 -0.57 4.06
N GLU A 77 -7.67 0.38 4.98
CA GLU A 77 -8.53 1.56 5.03
C GLU A 77 -7.64 2.81 5.16
N VAL A 78 -7.70 3.71 4.19
CA VAL A 78 -6.87 4.92 4.12
C VAL A 78 -7.74 6.17 3.99
N PRO A 79 -7.66 7.12 4.94
CA PRO A 79 -8.29 8.43 4.79
C PRO A 79 -7.71 9.19 3.58
N LEU A 80 -8.58 9.76 2.75
CA LEU A 80 -8.19 10.49 1.55
C LEU A 80 -9.07 11.75 1.39
N GLY A 81 -8.71 12.80 2.11
CA GLY A 81 -9.48 14.04 2.13
C GLY A 81 -10.93 13.81 2.60
N PRO A 82 -11.96 14.13 1.80
CA PRO A 82 -13.36 13.88 2.15
C PRO A 82 -13.78 12.41 2.00
N TRP A 83 -12.91 11.57 1.44
CA TRP A 83 -13.20 10.17 1.13
C TRP A 83 -12.44 9.23 2.06
N THR A 84 -12.94 8.00 2.16
CA THR A 84 -12.16 6.85 2.65
C THR A 84 -11.88 5.94 1.46
N ALA A 85 -10.61 5.67 1.19
CA ALA A 85 -10.21 4.61 0.28
C ALA A 85 -10.16 3.29 1.03
N VAL A 86 -10.77 2.24 0.50
CA VAL A 86 -10.74 0.89 1.06
C VAL A 86 -10.19 -0.04 0.00
N SER A 87 -9.05 -0.69 0.28
CA SER A 87 -8.55 -1.77 -0.56
C SER A 87 -9.16 -3.09 -0.10
N PHE A 88 -9.55 -3.93 -1.05
CA PHE A 88 -10.21 -5.20 -0.77
C PHE A 88 -10.06 -6.19 -1.92
N VAL A 89 -10.19 -7.47 -1.61
CA VAL A 89 -9.93 -8.60 -2.53
C VAL A 89 -11.08 -9.61 -2.50
N GLY A 90 -11.29 -10.25 -3.64
CA GLY A 90 -12.30 -11.30 -3.84
C GLY A 90 -11.74 -12.71 -3.67
N GLY A 91 -10.45 -12.88 -3.98
CA GLY A 91 -9.78 -14.17 -3.94
C GLY A 91 -8.36 -14.10 -3.38
N TRP A 92 -7.82 -15.28 -3.06
CA TRP A 92 -6.46 -15.47 -2.57
C TRP A 92 -6.00 -16.90 -2.89
N LEU A 93 -4.69 -17.06 -3.10
CA LEU A 93 -4.06 -18.35 -3.36
C LEU A 93 -2.93 -18.54 -2.34
N PRO A 94 -3.03 -19.55 -1.44
CA PRO A 94 -1.93 -19.94 -0.57
C PRO A 94 -0.66 -20.30 -1.34
N SER A 95 0.48 -19.89 -0.80
CA SER A 95 1.81 -20.26 -1.26
C SER A 95 2.64 -20.82 -0.10
N THR A 96 3.94 -21.03 -0.31
CA THR A 96 4.82 -21.61 0.71
C THR A 96 5.00 -20.65 1.90
N SER A 97 5.32 -21.23 3.06
CA SER A 97 5.74 -20.47 4.26
C SER A 97 4.72 -19.44 4.76
N GLY A 98 3.42 -19.72 4.61
CA GLY A 98 2.36 -18.82 5.11
C GLY A 98 2.09 -17.62 4.21
N THR A 99 2.66 -17.55 3.01
CA THR A 99 2.42 -16.45 2.08
C THR A 99 1.20 -16.68 1.20
N CYS A 100 0.63 -15.63 0.63
CA CYS A 100 -0.49 -15.74 -0.30
C CYS A 100 -0.37 -14.71 -1.42
N ASP A 101 -0.81 -15.10 -2.62
CA ASP A 101 -1.22 -14.15 -3.65
C ASP A 101 -2.66 -13.71 -3.36
N LEU A 102 -2.94 -12.44 -3.56
CA LEU A 102 -4.25 -11.81 -3.48
C LEU A 102 -4.74 -11.52 -4.89
N THR A 103 -5.97 -11.90 -5.18
CA THR A 103 -6.57 -11.77 -6.51
C THR A 103 -7.88 -11.00 -6.45
N GLU A 104 -8.32 -10.52 -7.61
CA GLU A 104 -9.57 -9.76 -7.73
C GLU A 104 -9.58 -8.52 -6.82
N GLY A 105 -8.42 -7.87 -6.71
CA GLY A 105 -8.25 -6.70 -5.87
C GLY A 105 -8.85 -5.44 -6.47
N ASN A 106 -9.33 -4.58 -5.58
CA ASN A 106 -9.99 -3.34 -5.89
C ASN A 106 -9.67 -2.28 -4.83
N ILE A 107 -9.87 -1.01 -5.20
CA ILE A 107 -9.95 0.09 -4.24
C ILE A 107 -11.26 0.84 -4.43
N GLY A 108 -12.11 0.82 -3.42
CA GLY A 108 -13.33 1.62 -3.38
C GLY A 108 -13.09 2.97 -2.72
N LEU A 109 -13.64 4.02 -3.31
CA LEU A 109 -13.70 5.36 -2.73
C LEU A 109 -15.07 5.56 -2.10
N PHE A 110 -15.11 5.94 -0.83
CA PHE A 110 -16.34 6.04 -0.06
C PHE A 110 -16.56 7.41 0.56
N SER A 111 -17.80 7.86 0.52
CA SER A 111 -18.34 8.95 1.34
C SER A 111 -19.13 8.35 2.50
N GLY A 112 -18.50 8.20 3.66
CA GLY A 112 -19.08 7.41 4.74
C GLY A 112 -19.17 5.93 4.34
N ALA A 113 -20.39 5.38 4.25
CA ALA A 113 -20.62 4.01 3.76
C ALA A 113 -20.99 3.94 2.26
N GLN A 114 -21.19 5.09 1.61
CA GLN A 114 -21.61 5.14 0.22
C GLN A 114 -20.40 5.06 -0.71
N LEU A 115 -20.36 4.06 -1.59
CA LEU A 115 -19.39 3.98 -2.67
C LEU A 115 -19.63 5.13 -3.66
N VAL A 116 -18.55 5.79 -4.08
CA VAL A 116 -18.59 6.88 -5.08
C VAL A 116 -17.64 6.65 -6.26
N GLY A 117 -16.73 5.68 -6.15
CA GLY A 117 -15.79 5.32 -7.22
C GLY A 117 -15.10 4.00 -6.94
N LEU A 118 -14.64 3.34 -7.99
CA LEU A 118 -13.93 2.06 -7.93
C LEU A 118 -12.69 2.12 -8.82
N VAL A 119 -11.54 1.75 -8.26
CA VAL A 119 -10.31 1.40 -9.00
C VAL A 119 -10.22 -0.12 -9.03
N TYR A 120 -9.95 -0.68 -10.21
CA TYR A 120 -9.92 -2.13 -10.43
C TYR A 120 -8.93 -2.49 -11.55
N SER A 121 -8.43 -3.73 -11.54
CA SER A 121 -7.68 -4.28 -12.68
C SER A 121 -8.61 -4.46 -13.88
N ALA A 122 -8.25 -3.88 -15.02
CA ALA A 122 -9.03 -3.98 -16.25
C ALA A 122 -8.98 -5.39 -16.85
N ASP A 123 -7.89 -6.12 -16.59
CA ASP A 123 -7.75 -7.54 -16.87
C ASP A 123 -7.97 -8.33 -15.56
N PRO A 124 -8.90 -9.30 -15.49
CA PRO A 124 -9.10 -10.11 -14.29
C PRO A 124 -7.93 -11.06 -13.98
N GLU A 125 -7.04 -11.34 -14.93
CA GLU A 125 -5.84 -12.16 -14.72
C GLU A 125 -4.70 -11.36 -14.07
N ASP A 126 -4.79 -10.03 -14.08
CA ASP A 126 -3.79 -9.12 -13.52
C ASP A 126 -3.92 -8.99 -11.99
N GLN A 127 -2.87 -9.37 -11.26
CA GLN A 127 -2.77 -9.23 -9.79
C GLN A 127 -2.43 -7.80 -9.33
N LEU A 128 -2.78 -6.76 -10.11
CA LEU A 128 -2.29 -5.39 -9.91
C LEU A 128 -2.75 -4.73 -8.60
N ILE A 129 -3.71 -5.28 -7.87
CA ILE A 129 -4.18 -4.68 -6.61
C ILE A 129 -4.23 -5.76 -5.53
N GLY A 130 -3.50 -5.55 -4.45
CA GLY A 130 -3.58 -6.33 -3.21
C GLY A 130 -4.02 -5.46 -2.04
N HIS A 131 -3.28 -4.38 -1.79
CA HIS A 131 -3.57 -3.45 -0.70
C HIS A 131 -3.12 -2.01 -1.00
N ALA A 132 -3.50 -1.09 -0.12
CA ALA A 132 -3.12 0.31 -0.22
C ALA A 132 -2.65 0.86 1.13
N THR A 133 -1.63 1.72 1.09
CA THR A 133 -1.14 2.43 2.28
C THR A 133 -1.05 3.93 2.01
N ALA A 134 -1.10 4.75 3.07
CA ALA A 134 -0.98 6.21 2.92
C ALA A 134 0.36 6.59 2.26
N PHE A 135 0.32 7.56 1.35
CA PHE A 135 1.49 8.01 0.60
C PHE A 135 1.50 9.55 0.48
N GLY A 136 2.49 10.17 1.11
CA GLY A 136 2.56 11.62 1.22
C GLY A 136 1.36 12.24 1.95
N PRO A 137 1.14 13.56 1.80
CA PRO A 137 0.13 14.27 2.59
C PRO A 137 -1.32 14.09 2.10
N SER A 138 -1.53 13.64 0.87
CA SER A 138 -2.86 13.65 0.23
C SER A 138 -3.03 12.53 -0.82
N GLY A 139 -2.42 11.39 -0.58
CA GLY A 139 -2.50 10.25 -1.48
C GLY A 139 -2.31 8.92 -0.77
N LEU A 140 -2.35 7.87 -1.57
CA LEU A 140 -2.04 6.51 -1.16
C LEU A 140 -1.22 5.83 -2.26
N ARG A 141 -0.49 4.80 -1.88
CA ARG A 141 0.23 3.90 -2.77
C ARG A 141 -0.51 2.58 -2.86
N ILE A 142 -0.68 2.09 -4.07
CA ILE A 142 -1.31 0.82 -4.41
C ILE A 142 -0.19 -0.19 -4.62
N PHE A 143 -0.29 -1.31 -3.92
CA PHE A 143 0.60 -2.44 -4.08
C PHE A 143 -0.17 -3.58 -4.76
N ASP A 144 0.54 -4.37 -5.57
CA ASP A 144 0.00 -5.57 -6.17
C ASP A 144 -0.34 -6.64 -5.12
N GLY A 145 -1.03 -7.67 -5.58
CA GLY A 145 -1.44 -8.81 -4.78
C GLY A 145 -0.41 -9.93 -4.70
N SER A 146 0.80 -9.77 -5.22
CA SER A 146 1.77 -10.87 -5.22
C SER A 146 2.27 -11.19 -3.81
N VAL A 147 2.87 -12.36 -3.64
CA VAL A 147 3.57 -12.75 -2.40
C VAL A 147 4.62 -11.72 -1.93
N LEU A 148 5.25 -10.99 -2.85
CA LEU A 148 6.18 -9.90 -2.55
C LEU A 148 5.64 -8.59 -3.15
N PRO A 149 4.67 -7.94 -2.48
CA PRO A 149 3.92 -6.85 -3.09
C PRO A 149 4.81 -5.72 -3.61
N GLY A 150 4.69 -5.42 -4.90
CA GLY A 150 5.33 -4.28 -5.54
C GLY A 150 4.38 -3.09 -5.66
N PRO A 151 4.87 -1.84 -5.59
CA PRO A 151 4.02 -0.68 -5.82
C PRO A 151 3.71 -0.54 -7.32
N VAL A 152 2.42 -0.50 -7.66
CA VAL A 152 1.96 -0.44 -9.06
C VAL A 152 1.44 0.93 -9.48
N ALA A 153 0.98 1.73 -8.51
CA ALA A 153 0.38 3.03 -8.77
C ALA A 153 0.30 3.87 -7.49
N ASP A 154 0.14 5.17 -7.67
CA ASP A 154 -0.32 6.08 -6.64
C ASP A 154 -1.75 6.52 -6.97
N LEU A 155 -2.55 6.74 -5.93
CA LEU A 155 -3.82 7.44 -6.05
C LEU A 155 -3.68 8.79 -5.33
N ARG A 156 -3.92 9.87 -6.08
CA ARG A 156 -3.72 11.24 -5.62
C ARG A 156 -5.03 12.01 -5.62
N LEU A 157 -5.25 12.75 -4.53
CA LEU A 157 -6.32 13.74 -4.45
C LEU A 157 -5.87 15.06 -5.08
N ILE A 158 -6.61 15.53 -6.08
CA ILE A 158 -6.39 16.82 -6.77
C ILE A 158 -7.63 17.67 -6.53
N GLY A 159 -7.60 18.50 -5.48
CA GLY A 159 -8.80 19.17 -4.99
C GLY A 159 -9.78 18.15 -4.40
N THR A 160 -10.90 17.91 -5.07
CA THR A 160 -11.86 16.84 -4.73
C THR A 160 -11.80 15.66 -5.69
N ASP A 161 -11.07 15.78 -6.79
CA ASP A 161 -10.95 14.77 -7.83
C ASP A 161 -9.85 13.77 -7.50
N VAL A 162 -9.93 12.56 -8.07
CA VAL A 162 -8.97 11.49 -7.82
C VAL A 162 -8.34 11.03 -9.12
N ALA A 163 -7.00 10.97 -9.11
CA ALA A 163 -6.21 10.45 -10.23
C ALA A 163 -5.37 9.25 -9.80
N VAL A 164 -5.43 8.18 -10.57
CA VAL A 164 -4.51 7.04 -10.49
C VAL A 164 -3.34 7.34 -11.43
N THR A 165 -2.13 7.41 -10.88
CA THR A 165 -0.89 7.76 -11.59
C THR A 165 0.17 6.69 -11.37
N PRO A 166 1.19 6.59 -12.25
CA PRO A 166 2.34 5.74 -11.96
C PRO A 166 2.96 6.06 -10.58
N PRO A 167 3.63 5.10 -9.93
CA PRO A 167 4.30 5.34 -8.66
C PRO A 167 5.22 6.55 -8.76
N ALA A 168 5.12 7.46 -7.79
CA ALA A 168 6.03 8.60 -7.70
C ALA A 168 7.48 8.12 -7.66
N PRO A 169 8.40 8.78 -8.38
CA PRO A 169 9.82 8.47 -8.30
C PRO A 169 10.44 8.83 -6.94
N GLU A 170 9.69 9.56 -6.10
CA GLU A 170 10.13 10.11 -4.84
C GLU A 170 8.98 10.10 -3.83
N GLU A 171 9.29 9.73 -2.59
CA GLU A 171 8.39 9.75 -1.44
C GLU A 171 8.80 10.86 -0.47
N PRO A 172 7.94 11.87 -0.23
CA PRO A 172 8.18 12.83 0.83
C PRO A 172 7.93 12.20 2.20
N VAL A 173 8.94 12.19 3.06
CA VAL A 173 8.88 11.60 4.40
C VAL A 173 9.20 12.63 5.48
N CYS A 174 8.53 12.51 6.63
CA CYS A 174 8.75 13.36 7.81
C CYS A 174 8.70 14.88 7.53
N GLY A 175 8.01 15.30 6.46
CA GLY A 175 7.88 16.71 6.04
C GLY A 175 9.16 17.42 5.62
N SER A 176 10.31 16.75 5.60
CA SER A 176 11.63 17.40 5.44
C SER A 176 12.68 16.58 4.71
N ALA A 177 12.40 15.31 4.39
CA ALA A 177 13.28 14.46 3.60
C ALA A 177 12.49 13.74 2.50
N THR A 178 13.24 13.12 1.59
CA THR A 178 12.71 12.34 0.48
C THR A 178 13.39 10.98 0.46
N VAL A 179 12.63 9.93 0.18
CA VAL A 179 13.16 8.61 -0.18
C VAL A 179 12.92 8.41 -1.68
N PRO A 180 13.95 8.11 -2.49
CA PRO A 180 13.76 7.82 -3.91
C PRO A 180 13.05 6.47 -4.09
N TYR A 181 12.53 6.21 -5.28
CA TYR A 181 11.92 4.92 -5.60
C TYR A 181 12.99 3.81 -5.62
N LEU A 182 12.91 2.88 -4.66
CA LEU A 182 13.92 1.82 -4.48
C LEU A 182 13.47 0.45 -4.98
N HIS A 183 12.16 0.18 -5.03
CA HIS A 183 11.64 -1.16 -5.23
C HIS A 183 12.16 -1.79 -6.54
N GLY A 184 12.66 -3.02 -6.44
CA GLY A 184 13.27 -3.77 -7.55
C GLY A 184 14.73 -3.43 -7.83
N LEU A 185 15.31 -2.37 -7.24
CA LEU A 185 16.74 -2.08 -7.40
C LEU A 185 17.59 -3.06 -6.59
N PRO A 186 18.71 -3.57 -7.13
CA PRO A 186 19.75 -4.22 -6.34
C PRO A 186 20.23 -3.31 -5.21
N ILE A 187 20.55 -3.89 -4.04
CA ILE A 187 20.86 -3.10 -2.83
C ILE A 187 22.08 -2.18 -2.98
N ASP A 188 23.07 -2.54 -3.77
CA ASP A 188 24.22 -1.67 -4.07
C ASP A 188 23.82 -0.43 -4.88
N MET A 189 22.91 -0.59 -5.85
CA MET A 189 22.33 0.53 -6.60
C MET A 189 21.44 1.39 -5.71
N ALA A 190 20.57 0.76 -4.91
CA ALA A 190 19.69 1.45 -3.96
C ALA A 190 20.49 2.28 -2.95
N ARG A 191 21.58 1.72 -2.40
CA ARG A 191 22.54 2.40 -1.53
C ARG A 191 23.12 3.65 -2.19
N GLY A 192 23.58 3.53 -3.44
CA GLY A 192 24.15 4.66 -4.18
C GLY A 192 23.14 5.80 -4.32
N LEU A 193 21.91 5.46 -4.72
CA LEU A 193 20.83 6.42 -4.87
C LEU A 193 20.43 7.05 -3.52
N LEU A 194 20.35 6.25 -2.45
CA LEU A 194 20.09 6.75 -1.09
C LEU A 194 21.13 7.77 -0.63
N ALA A 195 22.41 7.55 -0.95
CA ALA A 195 23.48 8.48 -0.62
C ALA A 195 23.30 9.85 -1.31
N GLU A 196 22.82 9.88 -2.55
CA GLU A 196 22.49 11.12 -3.26
C GLU A 196 21.37 11.92 -2.58
N TYR A 197 20.45 11.24 -1.89
CA TYR A 197 19.36 11.82 -1.12
C TYR A 197 19.73 12.08 0.36
N GLY A 198 21.00 11.93 0.72
CA GLY A 198 21.52 12.23 2.06
C GLY A 198 21.29 11.12 3.09
N TRP A 199 20.82 9.94 2.67
CA TRP A 199 20.72 8.77 3.53
C TRP A 199 22.05 8.02 3.54
N GLN A 200 22.68 7.95 4.69
CA GLN A 200 23.99 7.32 4.88
C GLN A 200 23.83 5.95 5.51
N PRO A 201 24.53 4.92 5.01
CA PRO A 201 24.49 3.59 5.59
C PRO A 201 25.02 3.61 7.02
N VAL A 202 24.44 2.80 7.90
CA VAL A 202 24.91 2.59 9.27
C VAL A 202 25.64 1.25 9.30
N PRO A 203 26.98 1.22 9.36
CA PRO A 203 27.72 -0.04 9.36
C PRO A 203 27.37 -0.91 10.58
N GLN A 204 27.19 -2.20 10.34
CA GLN A 204 26.88 -3.18 11.36
C GLN A 204 28.16 -3.90 11.85
N PRO A 205 28.20 -4.38 13.10
CA PRO A 205 29.33 -5.16 13.60
C PRO A 205 29.58 -6.42 12.78
N ALA A 206 30.84 -6.84 12.68
CA ALA A 206 31.31 -7.95 11.84
C ALA A 206 30.78 -9.36 12.22
N ALA A 207 29.82 -9.47 13.14
CA ALA A 207 29.27 -10.75 13.63
C ALA A 207 28.15 -11.32 12.74
N VAL A 208 28.13 -10.96 11.46
CA VAL A 208 27.19 -11.50 10.47
C VAL A 208 27.61 -12.90 10.01
N SER A 209 26.65 -13.81 9.88
CA SER A 209 26.87 -15.17 9.35
C SER A 209 25.93 -15.44 8.17
N GLY A 210 26.22 -16.47 7.39
CA GLY A 210 25.37 -16.86 6.25
C GLY A 210 25.28 -15.76 5.19
N LEU A 211 24.05 -15.50 4.72
CA LEU A 211 23.78 -14.55 3.64
C LEU A 211 24.25 -13.12 3.97
N ALA A 212 24.02 -12.65 5.19
CA ALA A 212 24.47 -11.32 5.62
C ALA A 212 26.00 -11.18 5.54
N GLN A 213 26.76 -12.25 5.82
CA GLN A 213 28.22 -12.24 5.69
C GLN A 213 28.67 -12.11 4.23
N ALA A 214 28.01 -12.81 3.31
CA ALA A 214 28.32 -12.74 1.89
C ALA A 214 28.05 -11.33 1.33
N ILE A 215 26.93 -10.73 1.73
CA ILE A 215 26.56 -9.35 1.34
C ILE A 215 27.54 -8.32 1.92
N ALA A 216 27.92 -8.46 3.19
CA ALA A 216 28.92 -7.59 3.80
C ALA A 216 30.30 -7.71 3.12
N ALA A 217 30.71 -8.92 2.75
CA ALA A 217 31.95 -9.17 2.01
C ALA A 217 31.93 -8.55 0.60
N ALA A 218 30.75 -8.36 0.01
CA ALA A 218 30.56 -7.64 -1.24
C ALA A 218 30.55 -6.10 -1.07
N GLY A 219 30.74 -5.58 0.15
CA GLY A 219 30.91 -4.15 0.43
C GLY A 219 29.67 -3.43 0.96
N VAL A 220 28.56 -4.15 1.21
CA VAL A 220 27.33 -3.62 1.80
C VAL A 220 27.37 -3.85 3.31
N THR A 221 28.00 -2.94 4.03
CA THR A 221 28.35 -3.07 5.45
C THR A 221 27.20 -2.82 6.43
N GLU A 222 26.10 -2.26 5.95
CA GLU A 222 24.90 -1.89 6.71
C GLU A 222 23.85 -3.00 6.80
N VAL A 223 24.12 -4.16 6.19
CA VAL A 223 23.29 -5.36 6.35
C VAL A 223 23.30 -5.81 7.81
N GLU A 224 22.12 -5.92 8.40
CA GLU A 224 21.96 -6.28 9.81
C GLU A 224 21.79 -7.78 9.98
N ASP A 225 20.70 -8.32 9.45
CA ASP A 225 20.42 -9.76 9.49
C ASP A 225 19.69 -10.19 8.22
N CYS A 226 19.73 -11.49 7.94
CA CYS A 226 19.01 -12.10 6.84
C CYS A 226 18.21 -13.31 7.32
N ALA A 227 16.92 -13.31 7.04
CA ALA A 227 15.99 -14.35 7.46
C ALA A 227 16.06 -15.59 6.56
N GLY A 228 16.08 -16.78 7.18
CA GLY A 228 16.05 -18.08 6.51
C GLY A 228 14.65 -18.55 6.09
N THR A 229 13.82 -17.68 5.51
CA THR A 229 12.42 -17.98 5.17
C THR A 229 12.24 -18.65 3.79
N GLY A 230 13.33 -18.83 3.05
CA GLY A 230 13.32 -19.24 1.64
C GLY A 230 13.21 -18.06 0.65
N PHE A 231 12.89 -16.85 1.13
CA PHE A 231 12.90 -15.63 0.33
C PHE A 231 14.20 -14.84 0.44
N GLY A 232 15.11 -15.19 1.35
CA GLY A 232 16.38 -14.47 1.54
C GLY A 232 16.18 -13.01 1.97
N PHE A 233 15.18 -12.73 2.84
CA PHE A 233 14.95 -11.37 3.28
C PHE A 233 16.14 -10.84 4.07
N CYS A 234 16.64 -9.65 3.77
CA CYS A 234 17.68 -8.99 4.55
C CYS A 234 17.26 -7.56 4.91
N SER A 235 17.63 -7.11 6.11
CA SER A 235 17.41 -5.73 6.57
C SER A 235 18.70 -4.90 6.52
N TYR A 236 18.55 -3.61 6.21
CA TYR A 236 19.64 -2.65 6.10
C TYR A 236 19.22 -1.34 6.76
N VAL A 237 20.14 -0.72 7.49
CA VAL A 237 19.84 0.49 8.27
C VAL A 237 20.62 1.69 7.73
N TYR A 238 19.89 2.79 7.55
CA TYR A 238 20.40 4.07 7.10
C TYR A 238 20.01 5.19 8.08
N ARG A 239 20.82 6.24 8.13
CA ARG A 239 20.55 7.49 8.85
C ARG A 239 20.52 8.63 7.85
N GLY A 240 19.53 9.50 7.95
CA GLY A 240 19.40 10.62 7.03
C GLY A 240 18.79 11.87 7.64
N PRO A 241 18.41 12.85 6.80
CA PRO A 241 18.00 14.18 7.24
C PRO A 241 16.77 14.19 8.15
N ALA A 242 15.90 13.18 8.02
CA ALA A 242 14.65 13.08 8.77
C ALA A 242 14.68 12.10 9.96
N GLY A 243 15.71 11.27 10.09
CA GLY A 243 15.78 10.21 11.09
C GLY A 243 16.40 8.92 10.56
N GLY A 244 15.79 7.80 10.92
CA GLY A 244 16.23 6.46 10.52
C GLY A 244 15.43 5.91 9.34
N LEU A 245 16.10 5.17 8.47
CA LEU A 245 15.49 4.46 7.33
C LEU A 245 15.90 2.99 7.41
N SER A 246 14.92 2.09 7.33
CA SER A 246 15.12 0.66 7.12
C SER A 246 14.82 0.33 5.68
N VAL A 247 15.66 -0.47 5.05
CA VAL A 247 15.45 -1.04 3.72
C VAL A 247 15.41 -2.55 3.86
N VAL A 248 14.56 -3.21 3.09
CA VAL A 248 14.41 -4.66 3.08
C VAL A 248 14.60 -5.16 1.66
N THR A 249 15.42 -6.19 1.49
CA THR A 249 15.59 -6.87 0.20
C THR A 249 15.05 -8.29 0.27
N ALA A 250 14.79 -8.90 -0.89
CA ALA A 250 14.56 -10.33 -1.04
C ALA A 250 15.46 -10.91 -2.14
N GLY A 251 15.71 -12.21 -2.05
CA GLY A 251 16.58 -12.98 -2.93
C GLY A 251 17.97 -13.22 -2.35
N GLU A 252 18.79 -13.93 -3.13
CA GLU A 252 20.18 -14.23 -2.79
C GLU A 252 21.12 -13.65 -3.86
N PRO A 253 22.37 -13.30 -3.52
CA PRO A 253 23.39 -12.94 -4.47
C PRO A 253 23.54 -14.02 -5.54
N SER A 254 23.51 -13.61 -6.81
CA SER A 254 23.75 -14.52 -7.94
C SER A 254 24.45 -13.80 -9.08
N ASP A 255 25.10 -14.58 -9.96
CA ASP A 255 25.82 -14.04 -11.11
C ASP A 255 24.88 -13.36 -12.12
N ASP A 256 23.64 -13.85 -12.24
CA ASP A 256 22.64 -13.36 -13.21
C ASP A 256 21.84 -12.16 -12.70
N TYR A 257 21.61 -12.06 -11.38
CA TYR A 257 20.72 -11.05 -10.79
C TYR A 257 21.41 -10.09 -9.81
N GLY A 258 22.73 -10.24 -9.60
CA GLY A 258 23.50 -9.38 -8.71
C GLY A 258 23.14 -9.57 -7.23
N LEU A 259 23.21 -8.50 -6.45
CA LEU A 259 22.80 -8.51 -5.04
C LEU A 259 21.27 -8.46 -4.88
N PRO A 260 20.72 -8.90 -3.74
CA PRO A 260 19.27 -8.93 -3.49
C PRO A 260 18.56 -7.60 -3.79
N ALA A 261 17.37 -7.69 -4.37
CA ALA A 261 16.59 -6.54 -4.79
C ALA A 261 15.72 -6.00 -3.65
N VAL A 262 15.57 -4.67 -3.58
CA VAL A 262 14.73 -4.01 -2.57
C VAL A 262 13.27 -4.37 -2.79
N VAL A 263 12.61 -4.83 -1.74
CA VAL A 263 11.17 -5.12 -1.73
C VAL A 263 10.38 -4.11 -0.89
N GLY A 264 11.03 -3.38 0.02
CA GLY A 264 10.36 -2.37 0.81
C GLY A 264 11.31 -1.50 1.63
N HIS A 265 10.73 -0.46 2.23
CA HIS A 265 11.43 0.44 3.15
C HIS A 265 10.47 1.00 4.18
N SER A 266 11.01 1.49 5.30
CA SER A 266 10.26 2.21 6.32
C SER A 266 11.09 3.32 6.95
N VAL A 267 10.44 4.45 7.28
CA VAL A 267 11.10 5.62 7.87
C VAL A 267 10.61 5.85 9.29
N GLN A 268 11.55 6.04 10.20
CA GLN A 268 11.29 6.48 11.56
C GLN A 268 11.72 7.93 11.73
N CYS A 269 10.72 8.80 11.86
CA CYS A 269 10.94 10.23 12.01
C CYS A 269 11.52 10.57 13.40
N GLY A 270 12.54 11.42 13.41
CA GLY A 270 13.11 11.96 14.64
C GLY A 270 14.27 11.14 15.20
N GLY A 271 15.44 11.24 14.57
CA GLY A 271 16.79 10.96 15.11
C GLY A 271 17.13 9.54 15.61
N GLN A 272 16.13 8.74 15.97
CA GLN A 272 16.21 7.37 16.40
C GLN A 272 16.38 6.50 15.15
N LEU A 273 17.34 5.57 15.19
CA LEU A 273 17.39 4.53 14.17
C LEU A 273 16.23 3.56 14.39
N PRO A 274 15.74 2.90 13.32
CA PRO A 274 14.81 1.82 13.47
C PRO A 274 15.40 0.78 14.40
N ALA A 275 14.63 0.34 15.40
CA ALA A 275 14.99 -0.90 16.09
C ALA A 275 15.09 -1.98 15.01
N GLY A 276 16.20 -2.73 14.99
CA GLY A 276 16.61 -3.69 13.96
C GLY A 276 15.66 -4.84 13.65
N ASN A 277 14.47 -4.83 14.25
CA ASN A 277 13.40 -5.77 14.00
C ASN A 277 12.19 -5.09 13.33
N GLY A 278 12.40 -3.93 12.68
CA GLY A 278 11.38 -3.06 12.07
C GLY A 278 10.71 -3.62 10.82
N LEU A 279 10.60 -4.94 10.78
CA LEU A 279 9.67 -5.66 9.96
C LEU A 279 8.41 -5.86 10.81
N ASP A 280 7.38 -5.03 10.57
CA ASP A 280 6.04 -5.60 10.42
C ASP A 280 6.04 -6.45 9.12
N LEU A 281 6.96 -7.42 9.02
CA LEU A 281 6.68 -8.60 8.22
C LEU A 281 5.47 -9.24 8.92
N PRO A 282 4.49 -9.75 8.17
CA PRO A 282 3.58 -10.72 8.79
C PRO A 282 4.47 -11.74 9.50
N SER A 283 4.29 -11.83 10.81
CA SER A 283 4.97 -12.84 11.61
C SER A 283 4.77 -14.14 10.84
N ALA A 284 5.86 -14.71 10.33
CA ALA A 284 5.85 -16.09 9.89
C ALA A 284 5.43 -16.86 11.15
N ALA A 285 4.20 -17.34 11.15
CA ALA A 285 3.67 -18.14 12.23
C ALA A 285 4.61 -19.33 12.43
N GLU A 286 5.15 -19.45 13.64
CA GLU A 286 5.75 -20.70 14.13
C GLU A 286 4.72 -21.83 14.12
#